data_AF-A0A8T3Y8J4-F1
#
_entry.id   AF-A0A8T3Y8J4-F1
#
_cell.length_a   1.000
_cell.length_b   1.000
_cell.length_c   1.000
_cell.angle_alpha   90.00
_cell.angle_beta   90.00
_cell.angle_gamma   90.00
#
_symmetry.space_group_name_H-M   'P 1'
#
loop_
_entity.id
_entity.type
_entity.pdbx_description
1 polymer ?
#
loop_
_entity_poly.entity_id
_entity_poly.type
_entity_poly.pdbx_seq_one_letter_code
_entity_poly.pdbx_strand_id
1 'polypeptide(L)'
;MLHSDTDSKVYVHCSAGQNRFPNIVWLYLTSVGLPPEYGIKLISSARLDAVPGHEAMVPKGSSLIEEIQRFGKETLQTVYSHVLSIK
;
A
#
# COMPACT_ATOMS: atom_id res chain seq x y z
N MET A 1 5.59 -6.37 -26.57
CA MET A 1 5.37 -4.92 -26.38
C MET A 1 4.48 -4.78 -25.15
N LEU A 2 5.07 -4.58 -23.97
CA LEU A 2 4.30 -4.32 -22.75
C LEU A 2 3.94 -2.83 -22.77
N HIS A 3 2.70 -2.51 -23.11
CA HIS A 3 2.16 -1.17 -22.85
C HIS A 3 2.16 -0.99 -21.32
N SER A 4 3.01 -0.10 -20.80
CA SER A 4 2.85 0.39 -19.44
C SER A 4 1.64 1.32 -19.48
N ASP A 5 0.44 0.79 -19.30
CA ASP A 5 -0.76 1.60 -19.12
C ASP A 5 -0.65 2.30 -17.76
N THR A 6 0.07 3.43 -17.76
CA THR A 6 0.33 4.30 -16.59
C THR A 6 -0.95 4.86 -15.98
N ASP A 7 -2.10 4.63 -16.62
CA ASP A 7 -3.42 5.08 -16.19
C ASP A 7 -4.35 3.93 -15.75
N SER A 8 -3.77 2.73 -15.53
CA SER A 8 -4.51 1.57 -15.03
C SER A 8 -5.02 1.83 -13.61
N LYS A 9 -6.33 1.65 -13.40
CA LYS A 9 -6.97 1.79 -12.09
C LYS A 9 -7.15 0.42 -11.45
N VAL A 10 -6.68 0.26 -10.21
CA VAL A 10 -6.90 -0.95 -9.40
C VAL A 10 -8.09 -0.72 -8.47
N TYR A 11 -9.13 -1.55 -8.62
CA TYR A 11 -10.26 -1.54 -7.69
C TYR A 11 -10.03 -2.55 -6.56
N VAL A 12 -9.98 -2.07 -5.33
CA VAL A 12 -9.78 -2.89 -4.13
C VAL A 12 -11.03 -2.83 -3.26
N HIS A 13 -11.60 -3.98 -2.91
CA HIS A 13 -12.78 -4.04 -2.06
C HIS A 13 -12.69 -5.16 -1.02
N CYS A 14 -13.59 -5.11 -0.04
CA CYS A 14 -13.92 -6.23 0.84
C CYS A 14 -15.43 -6.21 1.10
N SER A 15 -15.98 -7.21 1.81
CA SER A 15 -17.44 -7.36 1.97
C SER A 15 -18.12 -6.10 2.53
N ALA A 16 -17.54 -5.47 3.56
CA ALA A 16 -18.09 -4.27 4.19
C ALA A 16 -17.38 -2.97 3.76
N GLY A 17 -16.23 -3.08 3.11
CA GLY A 17 -15.40 -1.93 2.75
C GLY A 17 -14.84 -1.12 3.93
N GLN A 18 -14.75 -1.67 5.14
CA GLN A 18 -14.36 -0.92 6.35
C GLN A 18 -12.96 -1.26 6.89
N ASN A 19 -12.60 -2.55 6.95
CA ASN A 19 -11.33 -2.97 7.60
C ASN A 19 -10.31 -3.49 6.60
N ARG A 20 -10.60 -4.59 5.89
CA ARG A 20 -9.61 -5.29 5.05
C ARG A 20 -9.04 -4.43 3.92
N PHE A 21 -9.91 -3.83 3.10
CA PHE A 21 -9.46 -3.03 1.95
C PHE A 21 -8.64 -1.80 2.38
N PRO A 22 -9.04 -0.96 3.36
CA PRO A 22 -8.22 0.20 3.71
C PRO A 22 -6.90 -0.20 4.35
N ASN A 23 -6.83 -1.32 5.08
CA ASN A 23 -5.55 -1.83 5.59
C ASN A 23 -4.61 -2.27 4.45
N ILE A 24 -5.10 -2.94 3.41
CA ILE A 24 -4.28 -3.30 2.25
C ILE A 24 -3.79 -2.07 1.49
N VAL A 25 -4.66 -1.09 1.24
CA VAL A 25 -4.27 0.16 0.58
C VAL A 25 -3.25 0.91 1.43
N TRP A 26 -3.46 0.97 2.75
CA TRP A 26 -2.53 1.62 3.69
C TRP A 26 -1.15 0.96 3.72
N LEU A 27 -1.09 -0.37 3.79
CA LEU A 27 0.17 -1.13 3.73
C LEU A 27 0.88 -0.94 2.39
N TYR A 28 0.14 -0.93 1.28
CA TYR A 28 0.71 -0.63 -0.03
C TYR A 28 1.35 0.76 -0.07
N LEU A 29 0.61 1.80 0.34
CA LEU A 29 1.13 3.17 0.38
C LEU A 29 2.38 3.28 1.27
N THR A 30 2.36 2.58 2.41
CA THR A 30 3.51 2.51 3.31
C THR A 30 4.71 1.83 2.65
N SER A 31 4.48 0.75 1.91
CA SER A 31 5.53 0.01 1.19
C SER A 31 6.22 0.85 0.12
N VAL A 32 5.48 1.75 -0.54
CA VAL A 32 6.05 2.66 -1.56
C VAL A 32 6.66 3.93 -0.97
N GLY A 33 6.81 4.00 0.36
CA GLY A 33 7.52 5.07 1.05
C GLY A 33 6.65 6.20 1.59
N LEU A 34 5.32 6.08 1.54
CA LEU A 34 4.44 7.05 2.19
C LEU A 34 4.49 6.86 3.72
N PRO A 35 4.60 7.92 4.53
CA PRO A 35 4.55 7.79 5.98
C PRO A 35 3.21 7.16 6.42
N PRO A 36 3.20 6.15 7.31
CA PRO A 36 1.98 5.44 7.70
C PRO A 36 0.86 6.37 8.18
N GLU A 37 1.18 7.37 9.00
CA GLU A 37 0.24 8.36 9.53
C GLU A 37 -0.41 9.21 8.43
N TYR A 38 0.31 9.45 7.32
CA TYR A 38 -0.24 10.17 6.19
C TYR A 38 -1.19 9.29 5.37
N GLY A 39 -0.86 8.00 5.21
CA GLY A 39 -1.75 7.02 4.59
C GLY A 39 -3.09 6.89 5.31
N ILE A 40 -3.11 6.94 6.65
CA ILE A 40 -4.34 6.97 7.45
C ILE A 40 -5.21 8.17 7.05
N LYS A 41 -4.64 9.38 7.06
CA LYS A 41 -5.35 10.62 6.71
C LYS A 41 -5.92 10.59 5.30
N LEU A 42 -5.14 10.08 4.33
CA LEU A 42 -5.55 10.01 2.94
C LEU A 42 -6.76 9.09 2.76
N ILE A 43 -6.73 7.90 3.38
CA ILE A 43 -7.80 6.91 3.24
C ILE A 43 -9.06 7.35 3.98
N SER A 44 -8.93 7.85 5.22
CA SER A 44 -10.08 8.31 6.01
C SER A 44 -10.74 9.56 5.44
N SER A 45 -10.01 10.42 4.72
CA SER A 45 -10.62 11.56 4.02
C SER A 45 -11.35 11.14 2.73
N ALA A 46 -10.93 10.05 2.09
CA ALA A 46 -11.59 9.51 0.90
C ALA A 46 -12.83 8.66 1.22
N ARG A 47 -12.91 8.06 2.41
CA ARG A 47 -14.04 7.21 2.84
C ARG A 47 -14.24 7.27 4.35
N LEU A 48 -15.40 7.77 4.77
CA LEU A 48 -15.73 8.07 6.17
C LEU A 48 -15.61 6.87 7.12
N ASP A 49 -16.04 5.68 6.69
CA ASP A 49 -16.06 4.48 7.54
C ASP A 49 -14.82 3.59 7.37
N ALA A 50 -13.79 4.05 6.65
CA ALA A 50 -12.58 3.29 6.47
C ALA A 50 -11.71 3.33 7.72
N VAL A 51 -11.24 2.15 8.15
CA VAL A 51 -10.36 1.98 9.31
C VAL A 51 -8.99 1.44 8.87
N PRO A 52 -8.12 2.28 8.26
CA PRO A 52 -6.74 1.91 7.96
C PRO A 52 -5.93 1.73 9.25
N GLY A 53 -4.98 0.80 9.25
CA GLY A 53 -4.15 0.51 10.43
C GLY A 53 -4.91 -0.10 11.61
N HIS A 54 -5.98 -0.86 11.33
CA HIS A 54 -6.80 -1.48 12.37
C HIS A 54 -5.96 -2.49 13.16
N GLU A 55 -5.94 -2.40 14.49
CA GLU A 55 -5.02 -3.17 15.35
C GLU A 55 -5.14 -4.69 15.20
N ALA A 56 -6.36 -5.21 14.98
CA ALA A 56 -6.56 -6.63 14.69
C ALA A 56 -5.89 -7.12 13.38
N MET A 57 -5.59 -6.21 12.45
CA MET A 57 -4.91 -6.50 11.18
C MET A 57 -3.43 -6.13 11.24
N VAL A 58 -3.11 -5.05 11.95
CA VAL A 58 -1.74 -4.54 12.15
C VAL A 58 -1.51 -4.33 13.65
N PRO A 59 -1.12 -5.39 14.37
CA PRO A 59 -0.98 -5.32 15.82
C PRO A 59 0.06 -4.28 16.24
N LYS A 60 -0.25 -3.51 17.27
CA LYS A 60 0.70 -2.59 17.91
C LYS A 60 1.94 -3.36 18.38
N GLY A 61 3.11 -2.78 18.15
CA GLY A 61 4.39 -3.41 18.50
C GLY A 61 4.82 -4.55 17.58
N SER A 62 4.06 -4.87 16.53
CA SER A 62 4.54 -5.77 15.48
C SER A 62 5.58 -5.11 14.58
N SER A 63 6.48 -5.92 14.02
CA SER A 63 7.47 -5.50 13.02
C SER A 63 6.88 -5.30 11.62
N LEU A 64 5.56 -5.48 11.44
CA LEU A 64 4.93 -5.52 10.11
C LEU A 64 5.20 -4.26 9.27
N ILE A 65 5.20 -3.08 9.90
CA ILE A 65 5.47 -1.82 9.19
C ILE A 65 6.91 -1.73 8.71
N GLU A 66 7.87 -2.13 9.54
CA GLU A 66 9.28 -2.16 9.17
C GLU A 66 9.52 -3.18 8.04
N GLU A 67 8.87 -4.34 8.13
CA GLU A 67 8.95 -5.41 7.13
C GLU A 67 8.36 -4.99 5.78
N ILE A 68 7.20 -4.33 5.78
CA ILE A 68 6.56 -3.90 4.52
C ILE A 68 7.33 -2.76 3.85
N GLN A 69 7.94 -1.87 4.64
CA GLN A 69 8.82 -0.81 4.13
C GLN A 69 10.09 -1.39 3.52
N ARG A 70 10.73 -2.37 4.20
CA ARG A 70 11.88 -3.09 3.65
C ARG A 70 11.53 -3.80 2.35
N PHE A 71 10.45 -4.58 2.36
CA PHE A 71 9.97 -5.30 1.17
C PHE A 71 9.69 -4.35 0.01
N GLY A 72 9.01 -3.23 0.26
CA GLY A 72 8.70 -2.24 -0.76
C GLY A 72 9.96 -1.61 -1.37
N LYS A 73 10.96 -1.28 -0.53
CA LYS A 73 12.26 -0.78 -1.00
C LYS A 73 12.99 -1.78 -1.91
N GLU A 74 13.07 -3.04 -1.50
CA GLU A 74 13.72 -4.12 -2.27
C GLU A 74 13.00 -4.40 -3.60
N THR A 75 11.66 -4.43 -3.56
CA THR A 75 10.82 -4.67 -4.73
C THR A 75 10.93 -3.52 -5.72
N LEU A 76 10.86 -2.26 -5.27
CA LEU A 76 11.00 -1.09 -6.13
C LEU A 76 12.39 -1.06 -6.79
N GLN A 77 13.46 -1.34 -6.04
CA GLN A 77 14.81 -1.44 -6.60
C GLN A 77 14.89 -2.48 -7.71
N THR A 78 14.29 -3.65 -7.49
CA THR A 78 14.24 -4.74 -8.49
C THR A 78 13.45 -4.32 -9.73
N VAL A 79 12.25 -3.75 -9.55
CA VAL A 79 11.40 -3.30 -10.66
C VAL A 79 12.09 -2.21 -11.48
N TYR A 80 12.66 -1.19 -10.84
CA TYR A 80 13.39 -0.13 -11.55
C TYR A 80 14.62 -0.65 -12.29
N SER A 81 15.35 -1.59 -11.70
CA SER A 81 16.51 -2.21 -12.36
C SER A 81 16.07 -2.94 -13.63
N HIS A 82 15.01 -3.73 -13.57
CA HIS A 82 14.47 -4.42 -14.76
C HIS A 82 13.91 -3.46 -15.81
N VAL A 83 13.18 -2.42 -15.40
CA VAL A 83 12.62 -1.42 -16.35
C VAL A 83 13.73 -0.64 -17.06
N LEU A 84 14.83 -0.32 -16.37
CA LEU A 84 15.97 0.40 -16.94
C LEU A 84 16.89 -0.48 -17.78
N SER A 85 16.99 -1.78 -17.49
CA SER A 85 17.77 -2.75 -18.30
C SER A 85 17.08 -3.19 -19.60
N ILE A 86 15.83 -2.77 -19.82
CA ILE A 86 15.07 -3.03 -21.06
C ILE A 86 15.16 -1.82 -22.04
N LYS A 87 15.93 -0.78 -21.69
CA LYS A 87 16.32 0.31 -22.61
C LYS A 87 17.67 0.05 -23.23
#